data_AF-A0AAE6QDP3-F1
#
_entry.id   AF-A0AAE6QDP3-F1
#
_cell.length_a   1.000
_cell.length_b   1.000
_cell.length_c   1.000
_cell.angle_alpha   90.00
_cell.angle_beta   90.00
_cell.angle_gamma   90.00
#
_symmetry.space_group_name_H-M   'P 1'
#
loop_
_entity.id
_entity.type
_entity.pdbx_description
1 polymer ?
#
loop_
_entity_poly.entity_id
_entity_poly.type
_entity_poly.pdbx_seq_one_letter_code
_entity_poly.pdbx_strand_id
1 'polypeptide(L)'
;MSTLSKTAIRRCCNRFLGARLYQISRARDRNEFARWCDYLDRPYFHAAPGSQGITGRGLANPKWLRLLDDGSQLQTHCLNRLIAAFPELNQVLQNPLWTLLTWNTEDAERPAAFLQDLLPSCRALVPSSYRCRVNARMSWALGVPDWTTLAMPLALLRCQSPRRMPQRRWLQEHFNDYLTLASLSPECHGCFADLWVLIDQWLRGKGLEPNPSQPDWPVDAAAFAHQYAICHERCADLKAWGWLPADDRPSRCAIAMLWCLHLGGKAFIEKLQGSLNHGVRRCPPLLLRAMRALDPRLDVPSAMQVD
;
A
#
# COMPACT_ATOMS: atom_id res chain seq x y z
N MET A 1 -8.12 27.07 -6.42
CA MET A 1 -7.55 25.86 -5.78
C MET A 1 -8.68 24.96 -5.33
N SER A 2 -8.79 23.75 -5.86
CA SER A 2 -9.81 22.78 -5.43
C SER A 2 -9.36 22.12 -4.12
N THR A 3 -10.12 22.34 -3.05
CA THR A 3 -9.92 21.62 -1.78
C THR A 3 -10.52 20.22 -1.91
N LEU A 4 -9.72 19.19 -1.63
CA LEU A 4 -10.25 17.83 -1.53
C LEU A 4 -11.42 17.79 -0.55
N SER A 5 -12.48 17.07 -0.94
CA SER A 5 -13.64 16.86 -0.07
C SER A 5 -13.22 16.06 1.16
N LYS A 6 -13.34 16.66 2.35
CA LYS A 6 -13.14 15.96 3.63
C LYS A 6 -14.03 14.71 3.73
N THR A 7 -15.22 14.77 3.14
CA THR A 7 -16.15 13.64 3.06
C THR A 7 -15.59 12.51 2.20
N ALA A 8 -14.97 12.82 1.06
CA ALA A 8 -14.36 11.82 0.19
C ALA A 8 -13.14 11.15 0.87
N ILE A 9 -12.29 11.93 1.55
CA ILE A 9 -11.17 11.40 2.34
C ILE A 9 -11.69 10.46 3.43
N ARG A 10 -12.71 10.89 4.17
CA ARG A 10 -13.33 10.09 5.23
C ARG A 10 -13.96 8.80 4.69
N ARG A 11 -14.64 8.88 3.55
CA ARG A 11 -15.22 7.73 2.85
C ARG A 11 -14.15 6.71 2.51
N CYS A 12 -13.05 7.15 1.89
CA CYS A 12 -11.92 6.29 1.55
C CYS A 12 -11.30 5.66 2.81
N CYS A 13 -11.04 6.44 3.87
CA CYS A 13 -10.56 5.94 5.16
C CYS A 13 -11.46 4.83 5.74
N ASN A 14 -12.78 5.01 5.70
CA ASN A 14 -13.73 3.99 6.15
C ASN A 14 -13.71 2.73 5.27
N ARG A 15 -13.47 2.85 3.96
CA ARG A 15 -13.30 1.66 3.09
C ARG A 15 -12.04 0.88 3.46
N PHE A 16 -10.93 1.57 3.75
CA PHE A 16 -9.71 0.93 4.25
C PHE A 16 -9.94 0.26 5.61
N LEU A 17 -10.72 0.88 6.50
CA LEU A 17 -11.13 0.28 7.78
C LEU A 17 -11.95 -1.00 7.54
N GLY A 18 -12.93 -0.95 6.64
CA GLY A 18 -13.75 -2.10 6.27
C GLY A 18 -12.92 -3.24 5.66
N ALA A 19 -12.00 -2.91 4.75
CA ALA A 19 -11.13 -3.88 4.12
C ALA A 19 -10.20 -4.55 5.15
N ARG A 20 -9.62 -3.78 6.08
CA ARG A 20 -8.84 -4.34 7.20
C ARG A 20 -9.68 -5.25 8.08
N LEU A 21 -10.90 -4.85 8.42
CA LEU A 21 -11.83 -5.67 9.19
C LEU A 21 -12.18 -6.99 8.48
N TYR A 22 -12.37 -6.95 7.17
CA TYR A 22 -12.62 -8.14 6.34
C TYR A 22 -11.47 -9.14 6.37
N GLN A 23 -10.24 -8.65 6.41
CA GLN A 23 -9.07 -9.51 6.53
C GLN A 23 -8.96 -10.16 7.90
N ILE A 24 -9.18 -9.38 8.96
CA ILE A 24 -9.16 -9.87 10.34
C ILE A 24 -10.20 -10.98 10.52
N SER A 25 -11.39 -10.82 9.91
CA SER A 25 -12.46 -11.80 10.01
C SER A 25 -12.14 -13.12 9.30
N ARG A 26 -11.20 -13.13 8.35
CA ARG A 26 -10.88 -14.27 7.47
C ARG A 26 -12.12 -14.88 6.81
N ALA A 27 -13.12 -14.03 6.53
CA ALA A 27 -14.36 -14.49 5.93
C ALA A 27 -14.12 -14.92 4.48
N ARG A 28 -14.76 -16.03 4.09
CA ARG A 28 -14.67 -16.57 2.73
C ARG A 28 -15.42 -15.70 1.74
N ASP A 29 -16.53 -15.12 2.20
CA ASP A 29 -17.37 -14.23 1.42
C ASP A 29 -17.90 -13.05 2.23
N ARG A 30 -18.55 -12.15 1.50
CA ARG A 30 -19.10 -10.88 2.01
C ARG A 30 -20.25 -11.09 3.01
N ASN A 31 -21.02 -12.16 2.86
CA ASN A 31 -22.13 -12.46 3.76
C ASN A 31 -21.63 -13.02 5.08
N GLU A 32 -20.64 -13.92 5.03
CA GLU A 32 -19.95 -14.43 6.22
C GLU A 32 -19.29 -13.30 7.00
N PHE A 33 -18.62 -12.38 6.30
CA PHE A 33 -18.06 -11.16 6.91
C PHE A 33 -19.11 -10.34 7.65
N ALA A 34 -20.23 -10.03 6.99
CA ALA A 34 -21.26 -9.20 7.58
C ALA A 34 -21.87 -9.85 8.83
N ARG A 35 -22.11 -11.17 8.80
CA ARG A 35 -22.58 -11.92 9.98
C ARG A 35 -21.56 -11.94 11.11
N TRP A 36 -20.27 -12.10 10.79
CA TRP A 36 -19.20 -12.07 11.77
C TRP A 36 -19.12 -10.70 12.47
N CYS A 37 -19.25 -9.61 11.70
CA CYS A 37 -19.28 -8.26 12.26
C CYS A 37 -20.55 -8.03 13.11
N ASP A 38 -21.71 -8.53 12.69
CA ASP A 38 -22.94 -8.46 13.48
C ASP A 38 -22.79 -9.19 14.82
N TYR A 39 -22.17 -10.38 14.84
CA TYR A 39 -21.86 -11.09 16.08
C TYR A 39 -20.96 -10.26 17.00
N LEU A 40 -19.90 -9.64 16.49
CA LEU A 40 -19.00 -8.83 17.30
C LEU A 40 -19.65 -7.56 17.85
N ASP A 41 -20.50 -6.92 17.07
CA ASP A 41 -21.22 -5.72 17.47
C ASP A 41 -22.39 -6.05 18.42
N ARG A 42 -23.01 -7.22 18.26
CA ARG A 42 -24.20 -7.64 19.02
C ARG A 42 -24.10 -9.12 19.43
N PRO A 43 -23.15 -9.47 20.33
CA PRO A 43 -22.89 -10.87 20.69
C PRO A 43 -24.09 -11.56 21.35
N TYR A 44 -24.94 -10.80 22.06
CA TYR A 44 -26.15 -11.33 22.71
C TYR A 44 -27.27 -11.70 21.74
N PHE A 45 -27.20 -11.30 20.47
CA PHE A 45 -28.23 -11.58 19.46
C PHE A 45 -27.87 -12.75 18.54
N HIS A 46 -26.65 -13.31 18.64
CA HIS A 46 -26.13 -14.30 17.70
C HIS A 46 -25.34 -15.39 18.41
N ALA A 47 -25.51 -16.66 18.00
CA ALA A 47 -24.70 -17.77 18.49
C ALA A 47 -23.23 -17.61 18.05
N ALA A 48 -22.27 -18.01 18.91
CA ALA A 48 -20.85 -17.87 18.65
C ALA A 48 -20.42 -18.54 17.33
N PRO A 49 -19.59 -17.88 16.50
CA PRO A 49 -19.06 -18.48 15.29
C PRO A 49 -18.15 -19.66 15.65
N GLY A 50 -18.61 -20.89 15.38
CA GLY A 50 -17.79 -22.09 15.48
C GLY A 50 -16.83 -22.24 14.29
N SER A 51 -15.88 -23.16 14.41
CA SER A 51 -14.87 -23.51 13.38
C SER A 51 -15.46 -24.02 12.05
N GLN A 52 -16.78 -24.20 11.94
CA GLN A 52 -17.49 -24.65 10.74
C GLN A 52 -18.21 -23.53 9.96
N GLY A 53 -17.96 -22.25 10.28
CA GLY A 53 -18.57 -21.11 9.58
C GLY A 53 -19.97 -20.77 10.10
N ILE A 54 -20.41 -19.52 9.89
CA ILE A 54 -21.68 -19.01 10.43
C ILE A 54 -22.85 -19.54 9.59
N THR A 55 -23.43 -20.67 10.00
CA THR A 55 -24.66 -21.28 9.44
C THR A 55 -25.94 -20.60 9.94
N GLY A 56 -25.91 -19.27 10.12
CA GLY A 56 -27.07 -18.48 10.55
C GLY A 56 -28.04 -18.18 9.41
N ARG A 57 -29.33 -18.51 9.57
CA ARG A 57 -30.44 -18.17 8.66
C ARG A 57 -30.83 -16.67 8.66
N GLY A 58 -30.06 -15.81 9.33
CA GLY A 58 -30.32 -14.36 9.39
C GLY A 58 -29.79 -13.62 8.15
N LEU A 59 -30.57 -12.68 7.64
CA LEU A 59 -30.13 -11.70 6.63
C LEU A 59 -28.95 -10.90 7.19
N ALA A 60 -27.85 -10.86 6.44
CA ALA A 60 -26.67 -10.07 6.77
C ALA A 60 -27.04 -8.58 6.91
N ASN A 61 -26.56 -7.91 7.95
CA ASN A 61 -26.84 -6.49 8.12
C ASN A 61 -26.16 -5.67 7.00
N PRO A 62 -26.93 -4.90 6.21
CA PRO A 62 -26.38 -4.19 5.07
C PRO A 62 -25.36 -3.12 5.47
N LYS A 63 -25.33 -2.69 6.74
CA LYS A 63 -24.35 -1.69 7.21
C LYS A 63 -22.90 -2.12 6.99
N TRP A 64 -22.58 -3.41 7.14
CA TRP A 64 -21.21 -3.93 6.99
C TRP A 64 -20.80 -4.00 5.53
N LEU A 65 -21.75 -4.35 4.65
CA LEU A 65 -21.54 -4.33 3.20
C LEU A 65 -21.33 -2.89 2.71
N ARG A 66 -22.15 -1.94 3.20
CA ARG A 66 -21.98 -0.51 2.91
C ARG A 66 -20.67 0.09 3.47
N LEU A 67 -20.10 -0.48 4.53
CA LEU A 67 -18.76 -0.10 4.97
C LEU A 67 -17.70 -0.51 3.94
N LEU A 68 -17.78 -1.75 3.42
CA LEU A 68 -16.84 -2.26 2.40
C LEU A 68 -16.96 -1.53 1.06
N ASP A 69 -18.19 -1.38 0.56
CA ASP A 69 -18.45 -0.86 -0.77
C ASP A 69 -18.36 0.67 -0.80
N ASP A 70 -19.04 1.29 0.16
CA ASP A 70 -19.27 2.73 0.14
C ASP A 70 -18.45 3.48 1.17
N GLY A 71 -17.74 2.82 2.09
CA GLY A 71 -17.06 3.53 3.17
C GLY A 71 -18.04 4.25 4.08
N SER A 72 -19.23 3.68 4.27
CA SER A 72 -20.24 4.24 5.18
C SER A 72 -19.69 4.33 6.59
N GLN A 73 -19.97 5.46 7.26
CA GLN A 73 -19.49 5.68 8.61
C GLN A 73 -20.22 4.77 9.61
N LEU A 74 -19.45 4.06 10.43
CA LEU A 74 -20.00 3.34 11.58
C LEU A 74 -20.38 4.30 12.71
N GLN A 75 -21.37 3.90 13.51
CA GLN A 75 -21.69 4.60 14.75
C GLN A 75 -20.49 4.55 15.71
N THR A 76 -20.22 5.65 16.42
CA THR A 76 -19.02 5.81 17.26
C THR A 76 -18.85 4.70 18.30
N HIS A 77 -19.93 4.27 18.95
CA HIS A 77 -19.86 3.19 19.95
C HIS A 77 -19.49 1.84 19.33
N CYS A 78 -20.01 1.55 18.13
CA CYS A 78 -19.69 0.34 17.37
C CYS A 78 -18.22 0.34 16.96
N LEU A 79 -17.73 1.48 16.44
CA LEU A 79 -16.32 1.65 16.09
C LEU A 79 -15.39 1.48 17.30
N ASN A 80 -15.72 2.12 18.44
CA ASN A 80 -14.91 2.02 19.66
C ASN A 80 -14.80 0.57 20.17
N ARG A 81 -15.89 -0.20 20.09
CA ARG A 81 -15.87 -1.63 20.45
C ARG A 81 -14.99 -2.45 19.51
N LEU A 82 -15.08 -2.21 18.21
CA LEU A 82 -14.24 -2.89 17.23
C LEU A 82 -12.75 -2.57 17.46
N ILE A 83 -12.40 -1.31 17.74
CA ILE A 83 -11.02 -0.92 18.05
C ILE A 83 -10.54 -1.56 19.36
N ALA A 84 -11.39 -1.65 20.37
CA ALA A 84 -11.04 -2.32 21.63
C ALA A 84 -10.76 -3.82 21.42
N ALA A 85 -11.50 -4.49 20.53
CA ALA A 85 -11.27 -5.89 20.18
C ALA A 85 -10.08 -6.07 19.22
N PHE A 86 -9.87 -5.13 18.30
CA PHE A 86 -8.86 -5.18 17.24
C PHE A 86 -8.11 -3.84 17.15
N PRO A 87 -7.08 -3.62 17.99
CA PRO A 87 -6.36 -2.34 18.06
C PRO A 87 -5.70 -1.90 16.75
N GLU A 88 -5.39 -2.85 15.87
CA GLU A 88 -4.85 -2.60 14.52
C GLU A 88 -5.78 -1.76 13.63
N LEU A 89 -7.09 -1.77 13.87
CA LEU A 89 -8.03 -0.87 13.18
C LEU A 89 -7.74 0.60 13.46
N ASN A 90 -7.21 0.92 14.66
CA ASN A 90 -6.82 2.27 15.00
C ASN A 90 -5.62 2.74 14.16
N GLN A 91 -4.74 1.84 13.73
CA GLN A 91 -3.62 2.19 12.84
C GLN A 91 -4.12 2.69 11.48
N VAL A 92 -5.24 2.15 11.00
CA VAL A 92 -5.87 2.64 9.78
C VAL A 92 -6.39 4.06 9.97
N LEU A 93 -7.13 4.31 11.05
CA LEU A 93 -7.75 5.60 11.33
C LEU A 93 -6.73 6.71 11.61
N GLN A 94 -5.65 6.37 12.32
CA GLN A 94 -4.59 7.30 12.70
C GLN A 94 -3.50 7.41 11.64
N ASN A 95 -3.67 6.80 10.47
CA ASN A 95 -2.65 6.85 9.45
C ASN A 95 -2.38 8.32 9.04
N PRO A 96 -1.11 8.79 9.05
CA PRO A 96 -0.77 10.17 8.74
C PRO A 96 -1.19 10.63 7.33
N LEU A 97 -1.42 9.69 6.41
CA LEU A 97 -1.90 9.95 5.05
C LEU A 97 -3.19 10.74 5.05
N TRP A 98 -4.15 10.40 5.92
CA TRP A 98 -5.44 11.10 5.98
C TRP A 98 -5.26 12.56 6.40
N THR A 99 -4.37 12.82 7.36
CA THR A 99 -4.03 14.18 7.77
C THR A 99 -3.39 14.96 6.63
N LEU A 100 -2.43 14.36 5.92
CA LEU A 100 -1.75 14.99 4.78
C LEU A 100 -2.72 15.34 3.64
N LEU A 101 -3.66 14.45 3.31
CA LEU A 101 -4.63 14.68 2.25
C LEU A 101 -5.59 15.84 2.58
N THR A 102 -5.80 16.16 3.87
CA THR A 102 -6.61 17.32 4.27
C THR A 102 -5.87 18.66 4.16
N TRP A 103 -4.56 18.67 3.86
CA TRP A 103 -3.77 19.90 3.84
C TRP A 103 -4.16 20.84 2.70
N ASN A 104 -4.96 21.82 3.05
CA ASN A 104 -5.36 22.94 2.21
C ASN A 104 -4.45 24.17 2.37
N THR A 105 -3.67 24.28 3.45
CA THR A 105 -2.81 25.45 3.72
C THR A 105 -1.71 25.62 2.69
N GLU A 106 -1.33 26.84 2.33
CA GLU A 106 -0.16 27.14 1.47
C GLU A 106 1.17 27.18 2.25
N ASP A 107 1.13 26.93 3.56
CA ASP A 107 2.30 26.91 4.44
C ASP A 107 3.42 26.02 3.88
N ALA A 108 4.55 26.66 3.55
CA ALA A 108 5.73 26.06 2.94
C ALA A 108 6.58 25.27 3.95
N GLU A 109 6.48 25.57 5.25
CA GLU A 109 7.26 24.94 6.31
C GLU A 109 6.56 23.69 6.86
N ARG A 110 5.23 23.65 6.80
CA ARG A 110 4.41 22.52 7.28
C ARG A 110 4.86 21.14 6.76
N PRO A 111 5.20 20.95 5.47
CA PRO A 111 5.71 19.67 4.99
C PRO A 111 7.03 19.25 5.66
N ALA A 112 7.93 20.21 5.93
CA ALA A 112 9.20 19.93 6.57
C ALA A 112 9.03 19.54 8.04
N ALA A 113 8.16 20.23 8.78
CA ALA A 113 7.80 19.89 10.16
C ALA A 113 7.12 18.50 10.23
N PHE A 114 6.15 18.24 9.39
CA PHE A 114 5.47 16.94 9.35
C PHE A 114 6.41 15.77 9.02
N LEU A 115 7.40 15.99 8.15
CA LEU A 115 8.44 14.99 7.90
C LEU A 115 9.30 14.71 9.14
N GLN A 116 9.47 15.67 10.05
CA GLN A 116 10.16 15.43 11.32
C GLN A 116 9.29 14.60 12.27
N ASP A 117 7.97 14.83 12.26
CA ASP A 117 7.00 14.11 13.10
C ASP A 117 6.78 12.65 12.65
N LEU A 118 7.02 12.33 11.38
CA LEU A 118 6.87 10.98 10.80
C LEU A 118 7.95 9.94 11.23
N LEU A 119 8.71 10.17 12.33
CA LEU A 119 9.55 9.16 13.03
C LEU A 119 10.85 8.67 12.27
N PRO A 120 11.72 7.78 12.83
CA PRO A 120 13.18 7.71 12.57
C PRO A 120 13.65 7.40 11.15
N SER A 121 12.77 6.89 10.28
CA SER A 121 13.08 6.60 8.87
C SER A 121 13.53 7.85 8.10
N CYS A 122 13.17 9.04 8.61
CA CYS A 122 13.69 10.32 8.11
C CYS A 122 15.18 10.56 8.41
N ARG A 123 15.82 9.82 9.32
CA ARG A 123 17.28 9.86 9.54
C ARG A 123 18.04 9.37 8.32
N ALA A 124 17.48 8.42 7.56
CA ALA A 124 17.99 7.99 6.25
C ALA A 124 18.14 9.14 5.26
N LEU A 125 17.24 10.11 5.39
CA LEU A 125 17.08 11.23 4.47
C LEU A 125 17.99 12.42 4.84
N VAL A 126 18.76 12.34 5.93
CA VAL A 126 19.70 13.40 6.34
C VAL A 126 20.67 13.70 5.19
N PRO A 127 20.91 14.98 4.85
CA PRO A 127 21.80 15.35 3.76
C PRO A 127 23.17 14.67 3.88
N SER A 128 23.71 14.23 2.75
CA SER A 128 25.08 13.74 2.63
C SER A 128 25.69 14.30 1.36
N SER A 129 27.00 14.50 1.37
CA SER A 129 27.79 14.93 0.21
C SER A 129 27.76 13.91 -0.94
N TYR A 130 27.36 12.66 -0.70
CA TYR A 130 27.40 11.59 -1.70
C TYR A 130 26.05 11.39 -2.42
N ARG A 131 25.92 11.94 -3.63
CA ARG A 131 24.76 11.75 -4.54
C ARG A 131 24.45 10.29 -4.84
N CYS A 132 25.47 9.43 -4.89
CA CYS A 132 25.37 8.01 -5.22
C CYS A 132 24.63 7.14 -4.17
N ARG A 133 24.22 7.71 -3.02
CA ARG A 133 23.44 6.97 -1.99
C ARG A 133 21.96 7.31 -1.96
N VAL A 134 21.45 8.20 -2.82
CA VAL A 134 20.03 8.60 -2.78
C VAL A 134 19.11 7.41 -3.00
N ASN A 135 19.38 6.56 -4.01
CA ASN A 135 18.56 5.37 -4.28
C ASN A 135 18.50 4.43 -3.07
N ALA A 136 19.66 4.05 -2.50
CA ALA A 136 19.74 3.19 -1.33
C ALA A 136 19.04 3.79 -0.10
N ARG A 137 19.15 5.12 0.10
CA ARG A 137 18.51 5.81 1.22
C ARG A 137 17.01 5.91 1.06
N MET A 138 16.52 6.22 -0.14
CA MET A 138 15.08 6.27 -0.43
C MET A 138 14.47 4.87 -0.34
N SER A 139 15.15 3.87 -0.91
CA SER A 139 14.80 2.46 -0.77
C SER A 139 14.72 2.03 0.69
N TRP A 140 15.67 2.41 1.54
CA TRP A 140 15.64 2.09 2.97
C TRP A 140 14.58 2.90 3.74
N ALA A 141 14.37 4.17 3.38
CA ALA A 141 13.41 5.04 4.06
C ALA A 141 11.95 4.65 3.78
N LEU A 142 11.65 4.28 2.53
CA LEU A 142 10.31 3.90 2.09
C LEU A 142 10.05 2.39 2.28
N GLY A 143 11.10 1.57 2.20
CA GLY A 143 11.00 0.12 2.34
C GLY A 143 10.21 -0.53 1.20
N VAL A 144 9.45 -1.56 1.54
CA VAL A 144 8.53 -2.23 0.61
C VAL A 144 7.31 -1.33 0.38
N PRO A 145 6.87 -1.14 -0.89
CA PRO A 145 5.68 -0.37 -1.21
C PRO A 145 4.46 -0.79 -0.39
N ASP A 146 3.87 0.17 0.31
CA ASP A 146 2.78 -0.05 1.23
C ASP A 146 1.95 1.24 1.33
N TRP A 147 0.62 1.11 1.38
CA TRP A 147 -0.26 2.27 1.48
C TRP A 147 -0.02 3.03 2.80
N THR A 148 0.37 2.31 3.86
CA THR A 148 0.57 2.87 5.20
C THR A 148 1.71 3.89 5.26
N THR A 149 2.65 3.83 4.32
CA THR A 149 3.84 4.68 4.27
C THR A 149 3.73 5.83 3.26
N LEU A 150 2.64 5.92 2.49
CA LEU A 150 2.44 6.91 1.42
C LEU A 150 2.48 8.38 1.89
N ALA A 151 2.23 8.63 3.18
CA ALA A 151 2.32 9.98 3.75
C ALA A 151 3.74 10.58 3.59
N MET A 152 4.79 9.79 3.78
CA MET A 152 6.18 10.26 3.67
C MET A 152 6.56 10.71 2.24
N PRO A 153 6.40 9.89 1.18
CA PRO A 153 6.76 10.31 -0.17
C PRO A 153 5.91 11.49 -0.65
N LEU A 154 4.61 11.56 -0.29
CA LEU A 154 3.77 12.72 -0.61
C LEU A 154 4.24 14.00 0.10
N ALA A 155 4.61 13.91 1.38
CA ALA A 155 5.16 15.03 2.11
C ALA A 155 6.51 15.49 1.53
N LEU A 156 7.35 14.55 1.10
CA LEU A 156 8.63 14.84 0.44
C LEU A 156 8.45 15.56 -0.89
N LEU A 157 7.54 15.09 -1.75
CA LEU A 157 7.22 15.74 -3.03
C LEU A 157 6.83 17.21 -2.82
N ARG A 158 6.07 17.48 -1.77
CA ARG A 158 5.62 18.84 -1.42
C ARG A 158 6.66 19.68 -0.67
N CYS A 159 7.61 19.06 0.02
CA CYS A 159 8.60 19.78 0.83
C CYS A 159 9.52 20.61 -0.08
N GLN A 160 9.43 21.94 -0.02
CA GLN A 160 10.20 22.82 -0.91
C GLN A 160 11.66 23.05 -0.46
N SER A 161 12.03 22.59 0.73
CA SER A 161 13.39 22.73 1.26
C SER A 161 14.45 22.29 0.23
N PRO A 162 15.47 23.11 -0.08
CA PRO A 162 16.53 22.76 -1.02
C PRO A 162 17.29 21.48 -0.64
N ARG A 163 17.39 21.22 0.68
CA ARG A 163 18.04 20.02 1.23
C ARG A 163 17.35 18.70 0.84
N ARG A 164 16.08 18.77 0.41
CA ARG A 164 15.27 17.62 0.00
C ARG A 164 15.16 17.44 -1.52
N MET A 165 15.83 18.27 -2.30
CA MET A 165 15.75 18.24 -3.76
C MET A 165 16.15 16.87 -4.37
N PRO A 166 17.23 16.18 -3.91
CA PRO A 166 17.57 14.87 -4.45
C PRO A 166 16.48 13.82 -4.22
N GLN A 167 15.81 13.85 -3.07
CA GLN A 167 14.71 12.95 -2.73
C GLN A 167 13.48 13.23 -3.59
N ARG A 168 13.18 14.51 -3.85
CA ARG A 168 12.09 14.90 -4.76
C ARG A 168 12.34 14.42 -6.18
N ARG A 169 13.56 14.59 -6.71
CA ARG A 169 13.92 14.09 -8.05
C ARG A 169 13.81 12.58 -8.14
N TRP A 170 14.27 11.87 -7.12
CA TRP A 170 14.10 10.43 -7.05
C TRP A 170 12.61 10.03 -7.02
N LEU A 171 11.78 10.74 -6.26
CA LEU A 171 10.34 10.47 -6.21
C LEU A 171 9.63 10.79 -7.53
N GLN A 172 10.10 11.81 -8.25
CA GLN A 172 9.59 12.09 -9.60
C GLN A 172 9.77 10.86 -10.50
N GLU A 173 10.88 10.14 -10.40
CA GLU A 173 11.15 8.95 -11.23
C GLU A 173 10.41 7.69 -10.75
N HIS A 174 10.20 7.51 -9.44
CA HIS A 174 9.80 6.22 -8.87
C HIS A 174 8.45 6.20 -8.13
N PHE A 175 7.83 7.37 -7.88
CA PHE A 175 6.63 7.43 -7.05
C PHE A 175 5.44 6.72 -7.68
N ASN A 176 5.30 6.76 -9.02
CA ASN A 176 4.21 6.06 -9.69
C ASN A 176 4.30 4.55 -9.48
N ASP A 177 5.46 3.94 -9.76
CA ASP A 177 5.67 2.52 -9.52
C ASP A 177 5.49 2.15 -8.05
N TYR A 178 5.96 3.00 -7.13
CA TYR A 178 5.74 2.79 -5.70
C TYR A 178 4.24 2.76 -5.36
N LEU A 179 3.46 3.72 -5.89
CA LEU A 179 2.02 3.79 -5.66
C LEU A 179 1.27 2.60 -6.26
N THR A 180 1.61 2.23 -7.50
CA THR A 180 1.03 1.08 -8.20
C THR A 180 1.36 -0.23 -7.47
N LEU A 181 2.59 -0.41 -7.00
CA LEU A 181 2.97 -1.59 -6.22
C LEU A 181 2.30 -1.61 -4.84
N ALA A 182 2.13 -0.47 -4.18
CA ALA A 182 1.38 -0.38 -2.91
C ALA A 182 -0.09 -0.81 -3.07
N SER A 183 -0.67 -0.63 -4.27
CA SER A 183 -2.04 -1.04 -4.59
C SER A 183 -2.23 -2.55 -4.74
N LEU A 184 -1.14 -3.31 -4.91
CA LEU A 184 -1.16 -4.77 -4.87
C LEU A 184 -1.36 -5.32 -3.45
N SER A 185 -1.30 -4.47 -2.42
CA SER A 185 -1.52 -4.92 -1.05
C SER A 185 -2.88 -5.62 -0.95
N PRO A 186 -2.92 -6.91 -0.55
CA PRO A 186 -4.16 -7.69 -0.50
C PRO A 186 -5.17 -7.13 0.50
N GLU A 187 -4.74 -6.20 1.36
CA GLU A 187 -5.55 -5.50 2.35
C GLU A 187 -6.42 -4.40 1.76
N CYS A 188 -6.04 -3.86 0.61
CA CYS A 188 -6.63 -2.61 0.12
C CYS A 188 -7.01 -2.67 -1.36
N HIS A 189 -6.87 -3.82 -2.01
CA HIS A 189 -7.11 -3.96 -3.45
C HIS A 189 -8.43 -3.35 -3.92
N GLY A 190 -9.54 -3.62 -3.22
CA GLY A 190 -10.87 -3.14 -3.59
C GLY A 190 -11.12 -1.64 -3.34
N CYS A 191 -10.31 -0.97 -2.53
CA CYS A 191 -10.49 0.43 -2.14
C CYS A 191 -9.36 1.35 -2.63
N PHE A 192 -8.30 0.81 -3.21
CA PHE A 192 -7.14 1.61 -3.64
C PHE A 192 -7.47 2.56 -4.80
N ALA A 193 -8.43 2.21 -5.66
CA ALA A 193 -8.88 3.11 -6.73
C ALA A 193 -9.36 4.47 -6.17
N ASP A 194 -10.11 4.48 -5.07
CA ASP A 194 -10.54 5.71 -4.40
C ASP A 194 -9.35 6.49 -3.84
N LEU A 195 -8.37 5.78 -3.27
CA LEU A 195 -7.16 6.42 -2.75
C LEU A 195 -6.33 7.04 -3.88
N TRP A 196 -6.19 6.34 -5.00
CA TRP A 196 -5.49 6.87 -6.18
C TRP A 196 -6.15 8.16 -6.68
N VAL A 197 -7.49 8.19 -6.80
CA VAL A 197 -8.23 9.41 -7.20
C VAL A 197 -7.96 10.56 -6.23
N LEU A 198 -7.97 10.29 -4.91
CA LEU A 198 -7.67 11.32 -3.91
C LEU A 198 -6.23 11.82 -4.02
N ILE A 199 -5.26 10.94 -4.27
CA ILE A 199 -3.85 11.30 -4.45
C ILE A 199 -3.65 12.10 -5.73
N ASP A 200 -4.23 11.67 -6.85
CA ASP A 200 -4.18 12.39 -8.13
C ASP A 200 -4.75 13.81 -7.98
N GLN A 201 -5.95 13.93 -7.42
CA GLN A 201 -6.56 15.23 -7.15
C GLN A 201 -5.72 16.08 -6.19
N TRP A 202 -5.10 15.46 -5.18
CA TRP A 202 -4.19 16.17 -4.26
C TRP A 202 -2.96 16.71 -4.99
N LEU A 203 -2.29 15.89 -5.80
CA LEU A 203 -1.09 16.27 -6.55
C LEU A 203 -1.40 17.40 -7.54
N ARG A 204 -2.48 17.26 -8.32
CA ARG A 204 -2.98 18.30 -9.24
C ARG A 204 -3.30 19.59 -8.50
N GLY A 205 -4.03 19.50 -7.39
CA GLY A 205 -4.38 20.65 -6.55
C GLY A 205 -3.18 21.38 -5.94
N LYS A 206 -2.00 20.76 -5.92
CA LYS A 206 -0.74 21.34 -5.43
C LYS A 206 0.26 21.71 -6.52
N GLY A 207 -0.11 21.56 -7.81
CA GLY A 207 0.82 21.78 -8.92
C GLY A 207 2.01 20.83 -8.88
N LEU A 208 1.86 19.69 -8.21
CA LEU A 208 2.84 18.60 -8.17
C LEU A 208 2.49 17.55 -9.22
N GLU A 209 1.83 17.99 -10.30
CA GLU A 209 1.47 17.12 -11.40
C GLU A 209 2.74 16.44 -11.92
N PRO A 210 2.71 15.11 -12.07
CA PRO A 210 3.76 14.39 -12.78
C PRO A 210 3.96 15.06 -14.12
N ASN A 211 5.22 15.40 -14.40
CA ASN A 211 5.58 16.21 -15.55
C ASN A 211 5.00 15.54 -16.83
N PRO A 212 4.41 16.25 -17.80
CA PRO A 212 3.99 15.64 -19.07
C PRO A 212 5.12 14.91 -19.82
N SER A 213 6.40 15.13 -19.45
CA SER A 213 7.55 14.33 -19.90
C SER A 213 7.78 13.03 -19.11
N GLN A 214 6.95 12.72 -18.11
CA GLN A 214 6.90 11.47 -17.37
C GLN A 214 5.76 10.63 -17.94
N PRO A 215 6.06 9.71 -18.88
CA PRO A 215 5.04 8.95 -19.60
C PRO A 215 4.21 8.02 -18.71
N ASP A 216 4.58 7.86 -17.44
CA ASP A 216 4.09 6.75 -16.61
C ASP A 216 2.97 7.13 -15.64
N TRP A 217 2.65 8.41 -15.39
CA TRP A 217 1.50 8.70 -14.52
C TRP A 217 0.17 8.40 -15.24
N PRO A 218 -0.76 7.64 -14.63
CA PRO A 218 -2.03 7.35 -15.27
C PRO A 218 -2.87 8.61 -15.50
N VAL A 219 -3.40 8.75 -16.72
CA VAL A 219 -4.25 9.89 -17.10
C VAL A 219 -5.61 9.87 -16.39
N ASP A 220 -6.10 8.67 -16.06
CA ASP A 220 -7.37 8.42 -15.40
C ASP A 220 -7.35 7.10 -14.60
N ALA A 221 -8.46 6.80 -13.95
CA ALA A 221 -8.62 5.59 -13.14
C ALA A 221 -8.53 4.29 -13.97
N ALA A 222 -8.89 4.33 -15.26
CA ALA A 222 -8.82 3.17 -16.14
C ALA A 222 -7.37 2.86 -16.52
N ALA A 223 -6.57 3.88 -16.82
CA ALA A 223 -5.13 3.76 -17.03
C ALA A 223 -4.43 3.24 -15.76
N PHE A 224 -4.84 3.69 -14.57
CA PHE A 224 -4.29 3.17 -13.32
C PHE A 224 -4.65 1.69 -13.14
N ALA A 225 -5.90 1.31 -13.41
CA ALA A 225 -6.33 -0.10 -13.37
C ALA A 225 -5.55 -0.98 -14.36
N HIS A 226 -5.19 -0.44 -15.52
CA HIS A 226 -4.34 -1.13 -16.49
C HIS A 226 -2.92 -1.35 -15.96
N GLN A 227 -2.29 -0.31 -15.37
CA GLN A 227 -0.97 -0.45 -14.73
C GLN A 227 -0.98 -1.47 -13.57
N TYR A 228 -2.05 -1.43 -12.76
CA TYR A 228 -2.28 -2.43 -11.72
C TYR A 228 -2.31 -3.86 -12.30
N ALA A 229 -3.04 -4.08 -13.40
CA ALA A 229 -3.13 -5.38 -14.06
C ALA A 229 -1.76 -5.87 -14.55
N ILE A 230 -0.95 -4.98 -15.16
CA ILE A 230 0.41 -5.31 -15.60
C ILE A 230 1.28 -5.77 -14.42
N CYS A 231 1.19 -5.10 -13.27
CA CYS A 231 1.93 -5.52 -12.08
C CYS A 231 1.46 -6.90 -11.55
N HIS A 232 0.18 -7.22 -11.71
CA HIS A 232 -0.36 -8.54 -11.37
C HIS A 232 0.13 -9.64 -12.33
N GLU A 233 0.22 -9.35 -13.62
CA GLU A 233 0.81 -10.26 -14.63
C GLU A 233 2.29 -10.52 -14.32
N ARG A 234 3.05 -9.47 -13.99
CA ARG A 234 4.45 -9.63 -13.56
C ARG A 234 4.57 -10.49 -12.30
N CYS A 235 3.62 -10.42 -11.36
CA CYS A 235 3.59 -11.35 -10.24
C CYS A 235 3.39 -12.80 -10.71
N ALA A 236 2.56 -13.03 -11.71
CA ALA A 236 2.34 -14.37 -12.28
C ALA A 236 3.60 -14.91 -12.97
N ASP A 237 4.36 -14.06 -13.68
CA ASP A 237 5.66 -14.45 -14.27
C ASP A 237 6.66 -14.90 -13.19
N LEU A 238 6.76 -14.15 -12.08
CA LEU A 238 7.63 -14.51 -10.96
C LEU A 238 7.23 -15.86 -10.32
N LYS A 239 5.93 -16.19 -10.29
CA LYS A 239 5.44 -17.51 -9.87
C LYS A 239 5.81 -18.59 -10.88
N ALA A 240 5.63 -18.32 -12.18
CA ALA A 240 5.97 -19.25 -13.25
C ALA A 240 7.49 -19.58 -13.28
N TRP A 241 8.34 -18.63 -12.89
CA TRP A 241 9.78 -18.84 -12.72
C TRP A 241 10.16 -19.60 -11.43
N GLY A 242 9.20 -19.88 -10.55
CA GLY A 242 9.43 -20.54 -9.26
C GLY A 242 10.03 -19.62 -8.18
N TRP A 243 9.96 -18.31 -8.36
CA TRP A 243 10.55 -17.35 -7.41
C TRP A 243 9.59 -16.93 -6.29
N LEU A 244 8.29 -17.13 -6.49
CA LEU A 244 7.23 -16.87 -5.51
C LEU A 244 6.33 -18.11 -5.36
N PRO A 245 5.73 -18.33 -4.17
CA PRO A 245 4.71 -19.36 -3.96
C PRO A 245 3.53 -19.21 -4.94
N ALA A 246 2.87 -20.32 -5.25
CA ALA A 246 1.72 -20.36 -6.15
C ALA A 246 0.43 -19.72 -5.59
N ASP A 247 0.50 -18.99 -4.48
CA ASP A 247 -0.66 -18.33 -3.85
C ASP A 247 -1.30 -17.31 -4.78
N ASP A 248 -2.63 -17.23 -4.82
CA ASP A 248 -3.34 -16.34 -5.74
C ASP A 248 -3.09 -14.84 -5.47
N ARG A 249 -2.87 -14.45 -4.21
CA ARG A 249 -2.72 -13.03 -3.83
C ARG A 249 -1.26 -12.60 -3.79
N PRO A 250 -0.92 -11.39 -4.28
CA PRO A 250 0.42 -10.84 -4.11
C PRO A 250 0.79 -10.79 -2.63
N SER A 251 1.83 -11.53 -2.25
CA SER A 251 2.40 -11.44 -0.90
C SER A 251 3.25 -10.18 -0.77
N ARG A 252 3.56 -9.76 0.46
CA ARG A 252 4.55 -8.70 0.71
C ARG A 252 5.90 -9.00 0.03
N CYS A 253 6.26 -10.29 -0.07
CA CYS A 253 7.44 -10.74 -0.81
C CYS A 253 7.33 -10.47 -2.31
N ALA A 254 6.16 -10.67 -2.93
CA ALA A 254 5.93 -10.35 -4.34
C ALA A 254 6.13 -8.85 -4.62
N ILE A 255 5.54 -8.00 -3.77
CA ILE A 255 5.67 -6.54 -3.86
C ILE A 255 7.13 -6.10 -3.69
N ALA A 256 7.83 -6.66 -2.69
CA ALA A 256 9.24 -6.37 -2.46
C ALA A 256 10.14 -6.80 -3.64
N MET A 257 9.84 -7.94 -4.25
CA MET A 257 10.59 -8.47 -5.39
C MET A 257 10.41 -7.57 -6.63
N LEU A 258 9.17 -7.24 -6.97
CA LEU A 258 8.87 -6.30 -8.06
C LEU A 258 9.53 -4.94 -7.83
N TRP A 259 9.54 -4.47 -6.58
CA TRP A 259 10.17 -3.22 -6.22
C TRP A 259 11.70 -3.26 -6.40
N CYS A 260 12.36 -4.33 -5.97
CA CYS A 260 13.79 -4.55 -6.22
C CYS A 260 14.11 -4.58 -7.73
N LEU A 261 13.28 -5.25 -8.53
CA LEU A 261 13.46 -5.33 -9.98
C LEU A 261 13.32 -3.94 -10.63
N HIS A 262 12.32 -3.16 -10.20
CA HIS A 262 12.14 -1.78 -10.65
C HIS A 262 13.35 -0.91 -10.28
N LEU A 263 13.77 -0.90 -9.01
CA LEU A 263 14.90 -0.09 -8.53
C LEU A 263 16.25 -0.51 -9.11
N GLY A 264 16.42 -1.79 -9.44
CA GLY A 264 17.64 -2.31 -10.07
C GLY A 264 17.77 -1.96 -11.55
N GLY A 265 16.64 -1.72 -12.23
CA GLY A 265 16.59 -1.38 -13.65
C GLY A 265 17.11 -2.49 -14.57
N LYS A 266 17.32 -2.14 -15.85
CA LYS A 266 17.67 -3.09 -16.93
C LYS A 266 18.93 -3.91 -16.62
N ALA A 267 20.01 -3.26 -16.19
CA ALA A 267 21.28 -3.94 -15.89
C ALA A 267 21.16 -4.96 -14.74
N PHE A 268 20.26 -4.72 -13.77
CA PHE A 268 19.98 -5.69 -12.72
C PHE A 268 19.18 -6.87 -13.27
N ILE A 269 18.14 -6.59 -14.07
CA ILE A 269 17.31 -7.61 -14.71
C ILE A 269 18.15 -8.51 -15.64
N GLU A 270 19.03 -7.95 -16.47
CA GLU A 270 19.94 -8.70 -17.34
C GLU A 270 20.84 -9.66 -16.55
N LYS A 271 21.37 -9.21 -15.40
CA LYS A 271 22.15 -10.08 -14.49
C LYS A 271 21.32 -11.22 -13.91
N LEU A 272 20.04 -10.99 -13.64
CA LEU A 272 19.12 -12.02 -13.16
C LEU A 272 18.72 -13.00 -14.27
N GLN A 273 18.54 -12.52 -15.51
CA GLN A 273 18.23 -13.35 -16.67
C GLN A 273 19.35 -14.36 -16.97
N GLY A 274 20.62 -14.00 -16.73
CA GLY A 274 21.72 -14.95 -16.76
C GLY A 274 21.49 -16.16 -15.85
N SER A 275 20.83 -15.99 -14.70
CA SER A 275 20.50 -17.10 -13.79
C SER A 275 19.34 -17.97 -14.30
N LEU A 276 18.37 -17.40 -15.01
CA LEU A 276 17.26 -18.14 -15.65
C LEU A 276 17.74 -19.02 -16.80
N ASN A 277 18.69 -18.53 -17.60
CA ASN A 277 19.27 -19.27 -18.72
C ASN A 277 20.02 -20.55 -18.30
N HIS A 278 20.40 -20.66 -17.03
CA HIS A 278 21.01 -21.85 -16.45
C HIS A 278 20.01 -22.83 -15.81
N GLY A 279 18.69 -22.64 -16.05
CA GLY A 279 17.64 -23.57 -15.62
C GLY A 279 17.32 -23.52 -14.12
N VAL A 280 17.81 -22.52 -13.38
CA VAL A 280 17.59 -22.41 -11.94
C VAL A 280 16.23 -21.79 -11.66
N ARG A 281 15.25 -22.61 -11.25
CA ARG A 281 13.90 -22.19 -10.80
C ARG A 281 13.85 -21.56 -9.39
N ARG A 282 15.00 -21.16 -8.85
CA ARG A 282 15.10 -20.56 -7.50
C ARG A 282 15.28 -19.05 -7.62
N CYS A 283 14.76 -18.31 -6.64
CA CYS A 283 14.97 -16.87 -6.56
C CYS A 283 16.49 -16.57 -6.55
N PRO A 284 16.99 -15.70 -7.45
CA PRO A 284 18.42 -15.45 -7.56
C PRO A 284 18.99 -14.85 -6.26
N PRO A 285 20.20 -15.26 -5.80
CA PRO A 285 20.80 -14.77 -4.56
C PRO A 285 20.94 -13.24 -4.49
N LEU A 286 21.17 -12.61 -5.63
CA LEU A 286 21.28 -11.16 -5.72
C LEU A 286 19.95 -10.46 -5.40
N LEU A 287 18.83 -11.02 -5.89
CA LEU A 287 17.48 -10.52 -5.63
C LEU A 287 17.08 -10.75 -4.16
N LEU A 288 17.41 -11.93 -3.60
CA LEU A 288 17.22 -12.24 -2.18
C LEU A 288 17.94 -11.24 -1.26
N ARG A 289 19.20 -10.90 -1.58
CA ARG A 289 19.97 -9.90 -0.82
C ARG A 289 19.32 -8.52 -0.89
N ALA A 290 18.86 -8.11 -2.07
CA ALA A 290 18.16 -6.83 -2.24
C ALA A 290 16.86 -6.78 -1.43
N MET A 291 16.07 -7.85 -1.46
CA MET A 291 14.83 -7.95 -0.67
C MET A 291 15.10 -7.90 0.84
N ARG A 292 16.10 -8.65 1.34
CA ARG A 292 16.47 -8.61 2.77
C ARG A 292 17.02 -7.24 3.20
N ALA A 293 17.65 -6.50 2.29
CA ALA A 293 18.09 -5.14 2.55
C ALA A 293 16.91 -4.14 2.64
N LEU A 294 15.81 -4.40 1.90
CA LEU A 294 14.56 -3.63 2.00
C LEU A 294 13.81 -3.88 3.30
N ASP A 295 13.59 -5.16 3.64
CA ASP A 295 12.90 -5.55 4.86
C ASP A 295 13.48 -6.89 5.38
N PRO A 296 14.29 -6.86 6.46
CA PRO A 296 14.94 -8.05 7.01
C PRO A 296 13.98 -9.13 7.49
N ARG A 297 12.69 -8.80 7.67
CA ARG A 297 11.64 -9.71 8.14
C ARG A 297 10.98 -10.49 7.01
N LEU A 298 11.35 -10.25 5.75
CA LEU A 298 10.81 -11.01 4.62
C LEU A 298 11.33 -12.44 4.66
N ASP A 299 10.42 -13.37 4.88
CA ASP A 299 10.68 -14.80 4.71
C ASP A 299 10.59 -15.12 3.22
N VAL A 300 11.76 -15.30 2.59
CA VAL A 300 11.83 -15.65 1.17
C VAL A 300 12.25 -17.11 1.05
N PRO A 301 11.42 -17.98 0.43
CA PRO A 301 11.75 -19.38 0.24
C PRO A 301 13.09 -19.53 -0.47
N SER A 302 14.09 -20.10 0.22
CA SER A 302 15.46 -20.21 -0.30
C SER A 302 15.62 -21.34 -1.33
N ALA A 303 14.63 -22.23 -1.43
CA ALA A 303 14.52 -23.25 -2.45
C ALA A 303 13.05 -23.67 -2.57
N MET A 304 12.50 -23.62 -3.78
CA MET A 304 11.31 -24.41 -4.10
C MET A 304 11.84 -25.79 -4.51
N GLN A 305 11.50 -26.83 -3.73
CA GLN A 305 11.51 -28.18 -4.27
C GLN A 305 10.38 -28.21 -5.30
N VAL A 306 10.77 -28.41 -6.55
CA VAL A 306 9.83 -28.80 -7.58
C VAL A 306 9.65 -30.30 -7.36
N ASP A 307 8.49 -30.69 -6.84
CA ASP A 307 8.03 -32.08 -6.96
C ASP A 307 7.73 -32.39 -8.43
#